data_AF-E3M006-F1
#
_entry.id   AF-E3M006-F1
#
_cell.length_a   1.000
_cell.length_b   1.000
_cell.length_c   1.000
_cell.angle_alpha   90.00
_cell.angle_beta   90.00
_cell.angle_gamma   90.00
#
_symmetry.space_group_name_H-M   'P 1'
#
loop_
_entity.id
_entity.type
_entity.pdbx_description
1 polymer ?
#
loop_
_entity_poly.entity_id
_entity_poly.type
_entity_poly.pdbx_seq_one_letter_code
_entity_poly.pdbx_strand_id
1 'polypeptide(L)'
;MMSSTTFSILALAVIGVVLARPQFPGGPPPGMSAVPPPIAAVLPPETLSRLEAIHADSSLSELKKHKAIDEIMVNLPEEVHDRIPPPPGFAQLPAEVQAQLKSIHRDKSLDFQQRQSAIRGVLDNLAPEYKRLLPPLPYV
;
A
#
# COMPACT_ATOMS: atom_id res chain seq x y z
N MET A 1 -44.67 36.14 -2.56
CA MET A 1 -43.96 36.66 -3.75
C MET A 1 -43.20 37.88 -3.26
N MET A 2 -41.87 37.99 -3.28
CA MET A 2 -40.88 37.62 -4.28
C MET A 2 -39.59 37.09 -3.64
N SER A 3 -38.96 36.19 -4.40
CA SER A 3 -37.60 35.67 -4.25
C SER A 3 -36.56 36.77 -4.46
N SER A 4 -35.38 36.68 -3.81
CA SER A 4 -34.15 37.18 -4.42
C SER A 4 -32.90 36.50 -3.86
N THR A 5 -32.24 35.80 -4.76
CA THR A 5 -30.91 35.17 -4.72
C THR A 5 -29.80 36.22 -4.62
N THR A 6 -28.74 35.96 -3.84
CA THR A 6 -27.30 36.03 -4.20
C THR A 6 -26.44 36.19 -2.93
N PHE A 7 -25.48 35.29 -2.73
CA PHE A 7 -24.26 35.62 -2.00
C PHE A 7 -23.06 35.10 -2.77
N SER A 8 -22.34 36.08 -3.33
CA SER A 8 -21.06 35.93 -3.98
C SER A 8 -19.96 35.62 -2.97
N ILE A 9 -19.01 34.85 -3.48
CA ILE A 9 -17.74 34.41 -2.92
C ILE A 9 -16.89 35.61 -2.46
N LEU A 10 -16.29 35.50 -1.28
CA LEU A 10 -15.05 36.21 -0.97
C LEU A 10 -14.07 35.25 -0.30
N ALA A 11 -13.00 34.94 -1.03
CA ALA A 11 -11.83 34.23 -0.56
C ALA A 11 -11.00 35.14 0.36
N LEU A 12 -10.43 34.57 1.42
CA LEU A 12 -9.33 35.16 2.18
C LEU A 12 -8.33 34.06 2.54
N ALA A 13 -7.18 34.13 1.89
CA ALA A 13 -6.02 33.28 2.09
C ALA A 13 -5.18 33.79 3.26
N VAL A 14 -4.65 32.90 4.12
CA VAL A 14 -3.38 33.13 4.85
C VAL A 14 -2.61 31.81 5.06
N ILE A 15 -1.59 31.63 4.22
CA ILE A 15 -0.19 31.28 4.50
C ILE A 15 0.13 30.16 5.51
N GLY A 16 0.81 29.13 5.00
CA GLY A 16 1.74 28.30 5.77
C GLY A 16 2.85 27.77 4.85
N VAL A 17 4.00 28.45 4.81
CA VAL A 17 5.22 27.92 4.20
C VAL A 17 5.68 26.73 5.04
N VAL A 18 5.65 25.52 4.49
CA VAL A 18 6.34 24.36 5.07
C VAL A 18 7.48 23.97 4.15
N LEU A 19 8.69 24.10 4.69
CA LEU A 19 9.95 23.68 4.10
C LEU A 19 10.00 22.15 3.97
N ALA A 20 10.50 21.69 2.81
CA ALA A 20 11.20 20.43 2.58
C ALA A 20 10.75 19.18 3.36
N ARG A 21 9.91 18.36 2.73
CA ARG A 21 9.91 16.89 2.89
C ARG A 21 9.47 16.27 1.55
N PRO A 22 10.15 15.25 0.99
CA PRO A 22 9.51 14.36 0.05
C PRO A 22 8.57 13.47 0.85
N GLN A 23 7.48 14.05 1.35
CA GLN A 23 6.28 13.28 1.64
C GLN A 23 5.78 12.94 0.25
N PHE A 24 5.73 11.69 -0.19
CA PHE A 24 5.05 11.35 -1.43
C PHE A 24 3.57 11.73 -1.24
N PRO A 25 3.09 12.88 -1.76
CA PRO A 25 1.75 13.34 -1.50
C PRO A 25 0.93 12.90 -2.71
N GLY A 26 0.25 11.77 -2.57
CA GLY A 26 -0.73 11.32 -3.55
C GLY A 26 -0.20 10.32 -4.55
N GLY A 27 -0.73 9.11 -4.43
CA GLY A 27 -0.84 8.14 -5.52
C GLY A 27 0.45 7.73 -6.23
N PRO A 28 0.35 6.82 -7.20
CA PRO A 28 1.41 6.60 -8.15
C PRO A 28 1.69 7.91 -8.91
N PRO A 29 2.94 8.19 -9.30
CA PRO A 29 3.23 9.27 -10.25
C PRO A 29 2.33 9.16 -11.50
N PRO A 30 1.97 10.29 -12.13
CA PRO A 30 1.22 10.26 -13.39
C PRO A 30 1.85 9.29 -14.40
N GLY A 31 1.08 8.30 -14.85
CA GLY A 31 1.56 7.26 -15.78
C GLY A 31 2.02 5.95 -15.15
N MET A 32 2.06 5.84 -13.81
CA MET A 32 2.21 4.54 -13.12
C MET A 32 0.84 3.99 -12.72
N SER A 33 0.61 2.71 -12.99
CA SER A 33 -0.58 2.01 -12.50
C SER A 33 -0.55 1.92 -10.97
N ALA A 34 -1.72 2.00 -10.35
CA ALA A 34 -1.88 1.84 -8.90
C ALA A 34 -1.56 0.40 -8.45
N VAL A 35 -1.70 -0.57 -9.36
CA VAL A 35 -1.27 -1.95 -9.16
C VAL A 35 -0.14 -2.25 -10.16
N PRO A 36 1.05 -2.71 -9.72
CA PRO A 36 2.15 -3.07 -10.61
C PRO A 36 1.71 -4.07 -11.69
N PRO A 37 2.10 -3.90 -12.97
CA PRO A 37 1.63 -4.75 -14.06
C PRO A 37 1.80 -6.26 -13.85
N PRO A 38 2.93 -6.75 -13.28
CA PRO A 38 3.08 -8.18 -13.00
C PRO A 38 2.07 -8.74 -11.99
N ILE A 39 1.61 -7.90 -11.06
CA ILE A 39 0.58 -8.27 -10.08
C ILE A 39 -0.79 -8.19 -10.75
N ALA A 40 -1.09 -7.09 -11.46
CA ALA A 40 -2.36 -6.91 -12.15
C ALA A 40 -2.67 -8.07 -13.12
N ALA A 41 -1.64 -8.61 -13.80
CA ALA A 41 -1.78 -9.72 -14.73
C ALA A 41 -2.27 -11.04 -14.11
N VAL A 42 -2.16 -11.21 -12.79
CA VAL A 42 -2.54 -12.44 -12.08
C VAL A 42 -3.74 -12.27 -11.16
N LEU A 43 -4.28 -11.07 -11.03
CA LEU A 43 -5.46 -10.83 -10.19
C LEU A 43 -6.77 -11.10 -10.96
N PRO A 44 -7.80 -11.61 -10.28
CA PRO A 44 -9.15 -11.60 -10.83
C PRO A 44 -9.60 -10.17 -11.21
N PRO A 45 -10.33 -9.96 -12.32
CA PRO A 45 -10.74 -8.63 -12.76
C PRO A 45 -11.48 -7.82 -11.70
N GLU A 46 -12.34 -8.48 -10.91
CA GLU A 46 -13.09 -7.86 -9.82
C GLU A 46 -12.19 -7.43 -8.66
N THR A 47 -11.13 -8.20 -8.39
CA THR A 47 -10.13 -7.86 -7.36
C THR A 47 -9.31 -6.66 -7.80
N LEU A 48 -8.83 -6.66 -9.05
CA LEU A 48 -8.07 -5.55 -9.62
C LEU A 48 -8.89 -4.25 -9.57
N SER A 49 -10.15 -4.29 -10.03
CA SER A 49 -11.06 -3.14 -9.99
C SER A 49 -11.24 -2.59 -8.56
N ARG A 50 -11.34 -3.48 -7.56
CA ARG A 50 -11.50 -3.09 -6.15
C ARG A 50 -10.22 -2.42 -5.60
N LEU A 51 -9.04 -2.92 -5.95
CA LEU A 51 -7.76 -2.32 -5.55
C LEU A 51 -7.57 -0.93 -6.18
N GLU A 52 -7.91 -0.78 -7.45
CA GLU A 52 -7.86 0.51 -8.16
C GLU A 52 -8.81 1.54 -7.53
N ALA A 53 -10.03 1.12 -7.19
CA ALA A 53 -11.00 1.97 -6.50
C ALA A 53 -10.49 2.48 -5.14
N ILE A 54 -9.84 1.62 -4.35
CA ILE A 54 -9.26 2.02 -3.05
C ILE A 54 -8.13 3.04 -3.24
N HIS A 55 -7.27 2.85 -4.24
CA HIS A 55 -6.20 3.79 -4.52
C HIS A 55 -6.73 5.16 -4.99
N ALA A 56 -7.78 5.15 -5.82
CA ALA A 56 -8.42 6.35 -6.35
C ALA A 56 -9.27 7.10 -5.31
N ASP A 57 -9.69 6.44 -4.22
CA ASP A 57 -10.54 7.04 -3.20
C ASP A 57 -9.77 8.08 -2.37
N SER A 58 -9.95 9.36 -2.71
CA SER A 58 -9.36 10.48 -2.00
C SER A 58 -9.98 10.75 -0.63
N SER A 59 -11.08 10.09 -0.26
CA SER A 59 -11.69 10.20 1.06
C SER A 59 -11.03 9.31 2.11
N LEU A 60 -10.28 8.29 1.68
CA LEU A 60 -9.54 7.39 2.56
C LEU A 60 -8.17 7.97 2.90
N SER A 61 -7.82 7.91 4.18
CA SER A 61 -6.42 8.10 4.60
C SER A 61 -5.55 6.94 4.09
N GLU A 62 -4.26 7.17 3.90
CA GLU A 62 -3.32 6.14 3.43
C GLU A 62 -3.32 4.89 4.31
N LEU A 63 -3.41 5.05 5.64
CA LEU A 63 -3.57 3.91 6.55
C LEU A 63 -4.84 3.10 6.28
N LYS A 64 -5.97 3.77 5.98
CA LYS A 64 -7.22 3.07 5.65
C LYS A 64 -7.10 2.35 4.30
N LYS A 65 -6.44 2.96 3.31
CA LYS A 65 -6.15 2.31 2.02
C LYS A 65 -5.32 1.05 2.21
N HIS A 66 -4.21 1.14 2.96
CA HIS A 66 -3.34 -0.01 3.23
C HIS A 66 -4.08 -1.14 3.96
N LYS A 67 -4.90 -0.83 4.96
CA LYS A 67 -5.72 -1.85 5.65
C LYS A 67 -6.71 -2.53 4.70
N ALA A 68 -7.41 -1.75 3.86
CA ALA A 68 -8.37 -2.30 2.91
C ALA A 68 -7.69 -3.15 1.82
N ILE A 69 -6.52 -2.74 1.35
CA ILE A 69 -5.70 -3.51 0.42
C ILE A 69 -5.20 -4.81 1.08
N ASP A 70 -4.68 -4.75 2.30
CA ASP A 70 -4.24 -5.94 3.06
C ASP A 70 -5.36 -6.97 3.20
N GLU A 71 -6.57 -6.51 3.55
CA GLU A 71 -7.75 -7.38 3.69
C GLU A 71 -8.12 -8.06 2.36
N ILE A 72 -8.01 -7.35 1.23
CA ILE A 72 -8.23 -7.96 -0.08
C ILE A 72 -7.14 -8.98 -0.37
N MET A 73 -5.88 -8.60 -0.17
CA MET A 73 -4.73 -9.42 -0.55
C MET A 73 -4.63 -10.69 0.28
N VAL A 74 -4.96 -10.69 1.57
CA VAL A 74 -4.90 -11.89 2.44
C VAL A 74 -6.02 -12.90 2.16
N ASN A 75 -7.12 -12.42 1.54
CA ASN A 75 -8.30 -13.23 1.25
C ASN A 75 -8.36 -13.71 -0.20
N LEU A 76 -7.28 -13.54 -0.97
CA LEU A 76 -7.22 -14.08 -2.32
C LEU A 76 -7.27 -15.63 -2.30
N PRO A 77 -7.77 -16.25 -3.37
CA PRO A 77 -7.61 -17.69 -3.57
C PRO A 77 -6.14 -18.09 -3.53
N GLU A 78 -5.84 -19.30 -3.05
CA GLU A 78 -4.46 -19.78 -2.90
C GLU A 78 -3.74 -19.83 -4.26
N GLU A 79 -4.46 -20.20 -5.31
CA GLU A 79 -3.96 -20.26 -6.68
C GLU A 79 -3.60 -18.87 -7.21
N VAL A 80 -4.25 -17.81 -6.72
CA VAL A 80 -3.89 -16.43 -7.07
C VAL A 80 -2.63 -16.03 -6.31
N HIS A 81 -2.56 -16.33 -5.01
CA HIS A 81 -1.38 -16.05 -4.18
C HIS A 81 -0.10 -16.68 -4.74
N ASP A 82 -0.17 -17.91 -5.24
CA ASP A 82 0.97 -18.63 -5.79
C ASP A 82 1.50 -18.00 -7.10
N ARG A 83 0.67 -17.26 -7.82
CA ARG A 83 1.04 -16.59 -9.07
C ARG A 83 1.55 -15.17 -8.86
N ILE A 84 1.35 -14.58 -7.67
CA ILE A 84 1.85 -13.23 -7.37
C ILE A 84 3.38 -13.29 -7.34
N PRO A 85 4.07 -12.53 -8.23
CA PRO A 85 5.52 -12.54 -8.24
C PRO A 85 6.06 -11.92 -6.94
N PRO A 86 7.15 -12.47 -6.38
CA PRO A 86 7.78 -11.85 -5.23
C PRO A 86 8.36 -10.48 -5.61
N PRO A 87 8.54 -9.57 -4.63
CA PRO A 87 9.12 -8.27 -4.91
C PRO A 87 10.58 -8.38 -5.39
N PRO A 88 11.09 -7.39 -6.13
CA PRO A 88 12.51 -7.33 -6.51
C PRO A 88 13.42 -7.48 -5.29
N GLY A 89 14.52 -8.23 -5.42
CA GLY A 89 15.46 -8.49 -4.32
C GLY A 89 15.04 -9.60 -3.35
N PHE A 90 13.77 -10.04 -3.36
CA PHE A 90 13.29 -11.06 -2.44
C PHE A 90 14.03 -12.40 -2.54
N ALA A 91 14.35 -12.82 -3.77
CA ALA A 91 15.09 -14.06 -4.03
C ALA A 91 16.52 -14.05 -3.47
N GLN A 92 17.06 -12.88 -3.12
CA GLN A 92 18.39 -12.73 -2.53
C GLN A 92 18.38 -12.86 -1.00
N LEU A 93 17.19 -12.89 -0.37
CA LEU A 93 17.06 -13.15 1.06
C LEU A 93 17.38 -14.62 1.38
N PRO A 94 17.86 -14.94 2.59
CA PRO A 94 17.99 -16.32 3.04
C PRO A 94 16.68 -17.10 2.89
N ALA A 95 16.76 -18.38 2.50
CA ALA A 95 15.56 -19.20 2.22
C ALA A 95 14.60 -19.27 3.41
N GLU A 96 15.13 -19.32 4.64
CA GLU A 96 14.34 -19.29 5.86
C GLU A 96 13.57 -17.97 6.02
N VAL A 97 14.22 -16.83 5.75
CA VAL A 97 13.58 -15.51 5.78
C VAL A 97 12.48 -15.42 4.73
N GLN A 98 12.73 -15.91 3.51
CA GLN A 98 11.71 -15.96 2.47
C GLN A 98 10.49 -16.76 2.91
N ALA A 99 10.70 -17.92 3.54
CA ALA A 99 9.62 -18.76 4.04
C ALA A 99 8.84 -18.09 5.18
N GLN A 100 9.53 -17.46 6.14
CA GLN A 100 8.89 -16.72 7.23
C GLN A 100 8.01 -15.57 6.71
N LEU A 101 8.54 -14.74 5.80
CA LEU A 101 7.77 -13.64 5.22
C LEU A 101 6.56 -14.13 4.44
N LYS A 102 6.70 -15.18 3.62
CA LYS A 102 5.57 -15.81 2.91
C LYS A 102 4.50 -16.31 3.88
N SER A 103 4.91 -16.95 4.98
CA SER A 103 3.98 -17.44 6.00
C SER A 103 3.19 -16.29 6.64
N ILE A 104 3.86 -15.21 7.03
CA ILE A 104 3.22 -14.03 7.64
C ILE A 104 2.19 -13.40 6.68
N HIS A 105 2.50 -13.33 5.38
CA HIS A 105 1.58 -12.81 4.38
C HIS A 105 0.35 -13.70 4.13
N ARG A 106 0.45 -15.01 4.36
CA ARG A 106 -0.65 -15.96 4.21
C ARG A 106 -1.46 -16.17 5.49
N ASP A 107 -0.98 -15.68 6.62
CA ASP A 107 -1.63 -15.90 7.91
C ASP A 107 -2.90 -15.04 8.05
N LYS A 108 -4.05 -15.71 7.86
CA LYS A 108 -5.39 -15.12 7.99
C LYS A 108 -5.78 -14.81 9.44
N SER A 109 -5.02 -15.26 10.42
CA SER A 109 -5.25 -14.95 11.84
C SER A 109 -4.70 -13.59 12.25
N LEU A 110 -3.77 -13.02 11.48
CA LEU A 110 -3.17 -11.72 11.75
C LEU A 110 -4.01 -10.60 11.15
N ASP A 111 -4.27 -9.57 11.95
CA ASP A 111 -4.72 -8.28 11.42
C ASP A 111 -3.56 -7.51 10.76
N PHE A 112 -3.89 -6.40 10.08
CA PHE A 112 -2.90 -5.56 9.40
C PHE A 112 -1.74 -5.14 10.32
N GLN A 113 -2.01 -4.69 11.55
CA GLN A 113 -0.98 -4.19 12.45
C GLN A 113 -0.08 -5.31 12.96
N GLN A 114 -0.66 -6.46 13.29
CA GLN A 114 0.07 -7.65 13.69
C GLN A 114 0.96 -8.14 12.56
N ARG A 115 0.45 -8.16 11.32
CA ARG A 115 1.21 -8.54 10.12
C ARG A 115 2.38 -7.61 9.86
N GLN A 116 2.16 -6.29 9.92
CA GLN A 116 3.25 -5.30 9.76
C GLN A 116 4.31 -5.46 10.87
N SER A 117 3.87 -5.70 12.11
CA SER A 117 4.78 -5.92 13.24
C SER A 117 5.60 -7.20 13.08
N ALA A 118 4.98 -8.29 12.63
CA ALA A 118 5.66 -9.56 12.38
C ALA A 118 6.67 -9.46 11.23
N ILE A 119 6.29 -8.84 10.11
CA ILE A 119 7.20 -8.56 8.98
C ILE A 119 8.38 -7.73 9.49
N ARG A 120 8.11 -6.66 10.24
CA ARG A 120 9.16 -5.80 10.78
C ARG A 120 10.10 -6.58 11.71
N GLY A 121 9.57 -7.45 12.56
CA GLY A 121 10.40 -8.31 13.42
C GLY A 121 11.35 -9.22 12.64
N VAL A 122 10.90 -9.79 11.52
CA VAL A 122 11.79 -10.57 10.63
C VAL A 122 12.87 -9.68 10.01
N LEU A 123 12.48 -8.51 9.51
CA LEU A 123 13.39 -7.61 8.80
C LEU A 123 14.39 -6.90 9.73
N ASP A 124 14.02 -6.59 10.96
CA ASP A 124 14.91 -5.96 11.95
C ASP A 124 16.07 -6.89 12.32
N ASN A 125 15.86 -8.21 12.24
CA ASN A 125 16.88 -9.23 12.49
C ASN A 125 17.73 -9.59 11.26
N LEU A 126 17.46 -9.02 10.09
CA LEU A 126 18.28 -9.26 8.89
C LEU A 126 19.67 -8.63 9.04
N ALA A 127 20.67 -9.36 8.53
CA ALA A 127 22.02 -8.83 8.41
C ALA A 127 22.05 -7.60 7.46
N PRO A 128 22.95 -6.62 7.68
CA PRO A 128 22.96 -5.36 6.96
C PRO A 128 23.04 -5.49 5.43
N GLU A 129 23.72 -6.52 4.92
CA GLU A 129 23.83 -6.83 3.50
C GLU A 129 22.47 -7.12 2.86
N TYR A 130 21.55 -7.80 3.55
CA TYR A 130 20.22 -8.11 3.05
C TYR A 130 19.27 -6.92 3.18
N LYS A 131 19.41 -6.10 4.23
CA LYS A 131 18.59 -4.89 4.42
C LYS A 131 18.71 -3.90 3.26
N ARG A 132 19.89 -3.82 2.63
CA ARG A 132 20.14 -2.95 1.46
C ARG A 132 19.38 -3.35 0.20
N LEU A 133 18.88 -4.59 0.15
CA LEU A 133 18.15 -5.14 -1.00
C LEU A 133 16.65 -4.87 -0.93
N LEU A 134 16.17 -4.37 0.21
CA LEU A 134 14.77 -4.15 0.46
C LEU A 134 14.40 -2.67 0.30
N PRO A 135 13.19 -2.37 -0.17
CA PRO A 135 12.69 -1.00 -0.12
C PRO A 135 12.64 -0.52 1.34
N PRO A 136 12.82 0.79 1.60
CA PRO A 136 12.73 1.34 2.94
C PRO A 136 11.36 1.04 3.54
N LEU A 137 11.34 0.57 4.78
CA LEU A 137 10.08 0.29 5.48
C LEU A 137 9.35 1.60 5.77
N PRO A 138 8.03 1.68 5.51
CA PRO A 138 7.25 2.83 5.92
C PRO A 138 7.32 2.97 7.44
N TYR A 139 7.56 4.19 7.92
CA TYR A 139 7.38 4.53 9.32
C TYR A 139 5.87 4.57 9.58
N VAL A 140 5.32 3.53 10.19
CA VAL A 140 3.96 3.53 10.75
C VAL A 140 3.95 4.21 12.11
#